data_AF-A0A8S3FIE6-F1
#
_entry.id   AF-A0A8S3FIE6-F1
#
_cell.length_a   1.000
_cell.length_b   1.000
_cell.length_c   1.000
_cell.angle_alpha   90.00
_cell.angle_beta   90.00
_cell.angle_gamma   90.00
#
_symmetry.space_group_name_H-M   'P 1'
#
loop_
_entity.id
_entity.type
_entity.pdbx_description
1 polymer ?
#
loop_
_entity_poly.entity_id
_entity_poly.type
_entity_poly.pdbx_seq_one_letter_code
_entity_poly.pdbx_strand_id
1 'polypeptide(L)'
;DWYRADRLYSIRRVSRGQIFNVSNGILSTAETLEPGSYTIDVDVTKPNIESSASSRIQLDVETINSEHVRQASTIRIQGEYPETLIDPTLGYPLDRLLNALASFLSVNIHSIKILAIRRVFQYHNPYDLPKPFELDKNEILTDVIFYVPAFNQFEVEHILNTNLDLFQSRFKIKAVASGPNPCNNYLCPK
;
A
#
# COMPACT_ATOMS: atom_id res chain seq x y z
N ASP A 1 -26.64 -5.64 26.51
CA ASP A 1 -25.92 -6.35 25.44
C ASP A 1 -24.95 -5.40 24.74
N TRP A 2 -23.71 -5.30 25.23
CA TRP A 2 -22.68 -4.36 24.73
C TRP A 2 -22.18 -4.73 23.32
N TYR A 3 -22.41 -5.97 22.91
CA TYR A 3 -21.87 -6.56 21.69
C TYR A 3 -22.77 -6.41 20.45
N ARG A 4 -24.01 -5.92 20.60
CA ARG A 4 -25.03 -5.98 19.52
C ARG A 4 -25.60 -4.62 19.06
N ALA A 5 -25.06 -3.50 19.51
CA ALA A 5 -25.54 -2.18 19.12
C ALA A 5 -24.67 -1.55 18.03
N ASP A 6 -25.30 -0.85 17.09
CA ASP A 6 -24.62 -0.02 16.10
C ASP A 6 -23.73 1.01 16.80
N ARG A 7 -22.45 1.05 16.40
CA ARG A 7 -21.44 1.94 16.98
C ARG A 7 -21.21 3.10 16.01
N LEU A 8 -21.12 4.30 16.56
CA LEU A 8 -20.66 5.47 15.82
C LEU A 8 -19.20 5.72 16.19
N TYR A 9 -18.33 5.71 15.18
CA TYR A 9 -16.92 6.04 15.32
C TYR A 9 -16.73 7.49 14.89
N SER A 10 -16.12 8.29 15.75
CA SER A 10 -15.75 9.66 15.43
C SER A 10 -14.29 9.90 15.80
N ILE A 11 -13.65 10.76 15.02
CA ILE A 11 -12.26 11.11 15.22
C ILE A 11 -12.23 12.32 16.15
N ARG A 12 -11.59 12.16 17.31
CA ARG A 12 -11.40 13.28 18.26
C ARG A 12 -10.25 14.16 17.84
N ARG A 13 -9.12 13.55 17.46
CA ARG A 13 -7.91 14.26 17.07
C ARG A 13 -7.05 13.41 16.15
N VAL A 14 -6.49 14.07 15.14
CA VAL A 14 -5.44 13.52 14.28
C VAL A 14 -4.27 14.48 14.28
N SER A 15 -3.05 13.97 14.37
CA SER A 15 -1.84 14.75 14.10
C SER A 15 -1.82 15.27 12.65
N ARG A 16 -1.07 16.35 12.39
CA ARG A 16 -1.07 17.07 11.10
C ARG A 16 -0.97 16.13 9.90
N GLY A 17 -1.84 16.34 8.92
CA GLY A 17 -1.78 15.71 7.61
C GLY A 17 -2.38 14.30 7.50
N GLN A 18 -2.85 13.69 8.58
CA GLN A 18 -3.49 12.36 8.51
C GLN A 18 -5.03 12.48 8.46
N ILE A 19 -5.64 11.56 7.72
CA ILE A 19 -7.07 11.45 7.50
C ILE A 19 -7.44 10.01 7.86
N PHE A 20 -8.41 9.82 8.74
CA PHE A 20 -8.90 8.48 9.08
C PHE A 20 -10.30 8.30 8.48
N ASN A 21 -10.50 7.22 7.74
CA ASN A 21 -11.80 6.84 7.23
C ASN A 21 -12.45 5.87 8.21
N VAL A 22 -13.46 6.37 8.94
CA VAL A 22 -14.19 5.60 9.95
C VAL A 22 -15.02 4.46 9.39
N SER A 23 -15.32 4.46 8.07
CA SER A 23 -16.16 3.43 7.44
C SER A 23 -15.41 2.13 7.16
N ASN A 24 -14.12 2.21 6.82
CA ASN A 24 -13.27 1.05 6.51
C ASN A 24 -12.00 0.97 7.39
N GLY A 25 -11.82 1.91 8.32
CA GLY A 25 -10.68 1.93 9.24
C GLY A 25 -9.35 2.32 8.60
N ILE A 26 -9.37 2.87 7.38
CA ILE A 26 -8.14 3.26 6.68
C ILE A 26 -7.62 4.58 7.22
N LEU A 27 -6.36 4.59 7.65
CA LEU A 27 -5.59 5.82 7.87
C LEU A 27 -4.82 6.17 6.60
N SER A 28 -5.03 7.38 6.08
CA SER A 28 -4.28 7.95 4.98
C SER A 28 -3.59 9.24 5.41
N THR A 29 -2.60 9.68 4.63
CA THR A 29 -1.93 10.96 4.86
C THR A 29 -1.88 11.76 3.58
N ALA A 30 -2.15 13.06 3.67
CA ALA A 30 -2.10 13.97 2.52
C ALA A 30 -0.66 14.31 2.12
N GLU A 31 0.29 14.15 3.05
CA GLU A 31 1.71 14.43 2.88
C GLU A 31 2.54 13.26 3.42
N THR A 32 3.81 13.20 3.02
CA THR A 32 4.80 12.26 3.57
C THR A 32 4.91 12.47 5.08
N LEU A 33 4.83 11.38 5.86
CA LEU A 33 5.10 11.46 7.29
C LEU A 33 6.61 11.54 7.52
N GLU A 34 7.01 12.51 8.33
CA GLU A 34 8.37 12.60 8.83
C GLU A 34 8.61 11.55 9.93
N PRO A 35 9.86 11.14 10.17
CA PRO A 35 10.17 10.24 11.28
C PRO A 35 9.72 10.81 12.63
N GLY A 36 9.01 10.00 13.43
CA GLY A 36 8.49 10.40 14.73
C GLY A 36 7.23 9.65 15.15
N SER A 37 6.71 9.96 16.34
CA SER A 37 5.50 9.35 16.88
C SER A 37 4.27 10.21 16.59
N TYR A 38 3.28 9.61 15.96
CA TYR A 38 1.98 10.20 15.65
C TYR A 38 0.89 9.56 16.51
N THR A 39 -0.16 10.31 16.82
CA THR A 39 -1.25 9.81 17.67
C THR A 39 -2.60 10.11 17.05
N ILE A 40 -3.47 9.11 17.08
CA ILE A 40 -4.85 9.19 16.61
C ILE A 40 -5.73 8.82 17.79
N ASP A 41 -6.55 9.78 18.22
CA ASP A 41 -7.53 9.57 19.28
C ASP A 41 -8.90 9.33 18.63
N VAL A 42 -9.45 8.13 18.82
CA VAL A 42 -10.74 7.69 18.27
C VAL A 42 -11.74 7.55 19.39
N ASP A 43 -12.91 8.17 19.22
CA ASP A 43 -14.03 8.00 20.12
C ASP A 43 -15.03 7.00 19.53
N VAL A 44 -15.49 6.11 20.40
CA VAL A 44 -16.59 5.19 20.12
C VAL A 44 -17.77 5.64 20.95
N THR A 45 -18.81 6.12 20.27
CA THR A 45 -20.07 6.53 20.90
C THR A 45 -21.18 5.57 20.52
N LYS A 46 -22.11 5.35 21.45
CA LYS A 46 -23.34 4.63 21.17
C LYS A 46 -24.47 5.65 20.95
N PRO A 47 -25.30 5.49 19.91
CA PRO A 47 -26.49 6.31 19.76
C PRO A 47 -27.33 6.22 21.03
N ASN A 48 -27.71 7.38 21.58
CA ASN A 48 -28.64 7.51 22.72
C ASN A 48 -28.13 7.05 24.10
N ILE A 49 -26.81 6.94 24.31
CA ILE A 49 -26.21 6.75 25.65
C ILE A 49 -25.05 7.73 25.82
N GLU A 50 -24.95 8.43 26.96
CA GLU A 50 -23.83 9.33 27.33
C GLU A 50 -22.50 8.59 27.60
N SER A 51 -22.34 7.37 27.10
CA SER A 51 -21.11 6.59 27.28
C SER A 51 -20.27 6.68 26.01
N SER A 52 -19.07 7.23 26.16
CA SER A 52 -18.03 7.24 25.13
C SER A 52 -16.83 6.45 25.62
N ALA A 53 -16.29 5.60 24.77
CA ALA A 53 -14.99 4.96 24.98
C ALA A 53 -13.99 5.65 24.07
N SER A 54 -12.87 6.14 24.62
CA SER A 54 -11.78 6.70 23.83
C SER A 54 -10.67 5.68 23.67
N SER A 55 -10.19 5.48 22.46
CA SER A 55 -9.00 4.71 22.14
C SER A 55 -7.92 5.64 21.60
N ARG A 56 -6.66 5.38 21.95
CA ARG A 56 -5.50 6.05 21.38
C ARG A 56 -4.69 5.05 20.59
N ILE A 57 -4.48 5.35 19.32
CA ILE A 57 -3.58 4.63 18.43
C ILE A 57 -2.30 5.47 18.32
N GLN A 58 -1.16 4.85 18.64
CA GLN A 58 0.15 5.44 18.39
C GLN A 58 0.74 4.81 17.12
N LEU A 59 1.23 5.66 16.23
CA LEU A 59 1.89 5.28 14.99
C LEU A 59 3.31 5.82 15.03
N ASP A 60 4.29 4.95 15.17
CA ASP A 60 5.70 5.32 15.12
C ASP A 60 6.21 5.19 13.68
N VAL A 61 6.70 6.30 13.12
CA VAL A 61 7.28 6.39 11.78
C VAL A 61 8.79 6.41 11.94
N GLU A 62 9.44 5.37 11.43
CA GLU A 62 10.90 5.27 11.45
C GLU A 62 11.50 5.81 10.15
N THR A 63 12.74 6.28 10.22
CA THR A 63 13.54 6.48 9.01
C THR A 63 13.75 5.13 8.32
N ILE A 64 13.50 5.10 7.01
CA ILE A 64 13.86 3.93 6.21
C ILE A 64 15.38 3.93 6.03
N ASN A 65 16.03 2.80 6.28
CA ASN A 65 17.45 2.62 6.03
C ASN A 65 17.76 2.89 4.55
N SER A 66 18.73 3.76 4.28
CA SER A 66 19.14 4.15 2.91
C SER A 66 19.53 2.94 2.06
N GLU A 67 20.11 1.91 2.67
CA GLU A 67 20.45 0.66 1.98
C GLU A 67 19.21 -0.12 1.54
N HIS A 68 18.13 -0.12 2.34
CA HIS A 68 16.87 -0.73 1.93
C HIS A 68 16.28 -0.02 0.71
N VAL A 69 16.35 1.32 0.68
CA VAL A 69 15.90 2.11 -0.47
C VAL A 69 16.76 1.82 -1.71
N ARG A 70 18.08 1.71 -1.54
CA ARG A 70 19.01 1.39 -2.62
C ARG A 70 18.78 0.00 -3.22
N GLN A 71 18.43 -0.98 -2.40
CA GLN A 71 18.15 -2.36 -2.80
C GLN A 71 16.67 -2.59 -3.11
N ALA A 72 15.84 -1.55 -3.12
CA ALA A 72 14.42 -1.68 -3.35
C ALA A 72 14.12 -2.13 -4.78
N SER A 73 13.20 -3.07 -4.91
CA SER A 73 12.64 -3.54 -6.17
C SER A 73 11.23 -3.00 -6.36
N THR A 74 10.80 -2.88 -7.60
CA THR A 74 9.44 -2.44 -7.93
C THR A 74 8.70 -3.57 -8.64
N ILE A 75 7.46 -3.83 -8.23
CA ILE A 75 6.50 -4.58 -9.03
C ILE A 75 5.35 -3.65 -9.39
N ARG A 76 4.99 -3.62 -10.67
CA ARG A 76 3.93 -2.76 -11.17
C ARG A 76 2.68 -3.60 -11.41
N ILE A 77 1.60 -3.24 -10.72
CA ILE A 77 0.31 -3.92 -10.78
C ILE A 77 -0.64 -3.14 -11.69
N GLN A 78 -1.29 -3.84 -12.61
CA GLN A 78 -2.25 -3.28 -13.54
C GLN A 78 -3.68 -3.52 -13.04
N GLY A 79 -4.53 -2.50 -13.13
CA GLY A 79 -5.94 -2.58 -12.76
C GLY A 79 -6.24 -2.46 -11.28
N GLU A 80 -5.24 -2.11 -10.47
CA GLU A 80 -5.41 -1.86 -9.04
C GLU A 80 -4.97 -0.46 -8.64
N TYR A 81 -5.74 0.14 -7.73
CA TYR A 81 -5.39 1.39 -7.07
C TYR A 81 -4.63 1.13 -5.77
N PRO A 82 -3.79 2.05 -5.29
CA PRO A 82 -3.18 1.93 -3.97
C PRO A 82 -4.22 1.68 -2.87
N GLU A 83 -5.34 2.40 -2.93
CA GLU A 83 -6.43 2.32 -1.95
C GLU A 83 -7.11 0.96 -1.96
N THR A 84 -7.40 0.39 -3.14
CA THR A 84 -8.01 -0.94 -3.25
C THR A 84 -7.03 -2.03 -2.88
N LEU A 85 -5.74 -1.85 -3.14
CA LEU A 85 -4.71 -2.82 -2.79
C LEU A 85 -4.55 -2.95 -1.26
N ILE A 86 -4.63 -1.85 -0.52
CA ILE A 86 -4.48 -1.83 0.95
C ILE A 86 -5.78 -2.06 1.71
N ASP A 87 -6.94 -2.05 1.04
CA ASP A 87 -8.23 -2.21 1.71
C ASP A 87 -8.47 -3.68 2.12
N PRO A 88 -8.47 -4.02 3.43
CA PRO A 88 -8.67 -5.39 3.88
C PRO A 88 -10.07 -5.93 3.58
N THR A 89 -11.07 -5.06 3.42
CA THR A 89 -12.47 -5.43 3.16
C THR A 89 -12.65 -6.05 1.76
N LEU A 90 -11.68 -5.83 0.86
CA LEU A 90 -11.64 -6.43 -0.48
C LEU A 90 -10.96 -7.81 -0.50
N GLY A 91 -10.86 -8.46 0.66
CA GLY A 91 -10.30 -9.81 0.82
C GLY A 91 -8.77 -9.81 0.83
N TYR A 92 -8.19 -8.85 1.56
CA TYR A 92 -6.74 -8.72 1.79
C TYR A 92 -5.87 -8.76 0.52
N PRO A 93 -6.05 -7.82 -0.44
CA PRO A 93 -5.33 -7.86 -1.71
C PRO A 93 -3.80 -7.73 -1.55
N LEU A 94 -3.33 -6.86 -0.66
CA LEU A 94 -1.90 -6.72 -0.35
C LEU A 94 -1.29 -8.02 0.20
N ASP A 95 -1.99 -8.72 1.09
CA ASP A 95 -1.49 -10.00 1.62
C ASP A 95 -1.40 -11.07 0.53
N ARG A 96 -2.32 -11.09 -0.43
CA ARG A 96 -2.21 -11.98 -1.61
C ARG A 96 -0.98 -11.65 -2.44
N LEU A 97 -0.69 -10.37 -2.66
CA LEU A 97 0.52 -9.92 -3.36
C LEU A 97 1.78 -10.34 -2.60
N LEU A 98 1.83 -10.10 -1.29
CA LEU A 98 2.98 -10.47 -0.45
C LEU A 98 3.20 -11.98 -0.41
N ASN A 99 2.14 -12.79 -0.31
CA ASN A 99 2.22 -14.25 -0.41
C ASN A 99 2.74 -14.71 -1.78
N ALA A 100 2.29 -14.06 -2.86
CA ALA A 100 2.76 -14.34 -4.20
C ALA A 100 4.26 -14.05 -4.33
N LEU A 101 4.70 -12.85 -3.92
CA LEU A 101 6.11 -12.47 -3.92
C LEU A 101 6.96 -13.43 -3.08
N ALA A 102 6.52 -13.77 -1.87
CA ALA A 102 7.20 -14.70 -0.99
C ALA A 102 7.37 -16.08 -1.62
N SER A 103 6.33 -16.59 -2.30
CA SER A 103 6.38 -17.87 -2.99
C SER A 103 7.38 -17.89 -4.15
N PHE A 104 7.50 -16.81 -4.92
CA PHE A 104 8.41 -16.77 -6.07
C PHE A 104 9.86 -16.50 -5.66
N LEU A 105 10.05 -15.64 -4.67
CA LEU A 105 11.37 -15.35 -4.12
C LEU A 105 11.86 -16.44 -3.17
N SER A 106 11.00 -17.41 -2.83
CA SER A 106 11.30 -18.49 -1.87
C SER A 106 11.77 -17.95 -0.50
N VAL A 107 11.07 -16.93 0.01
CA VAL A 107 11.37 -16.28 1.29
C VAL A 107 10.16 -16.31 2.23
N ASN A 108 10.41 -16.01 3.50
CA ASN A 108 9.33 -15.77 4.46
C ASN A 108 8.61 -14.46 4.10
N ILE A 109 7.27 -14.45 4.12
CA ILE A 109 6.47 -13.24 3.87
C ILE A 109 6.87 -12.04 4.75
N HIS A 110 7.23 -12.27 6.01
CA HIS A 110 7.64 -11.22 6.95
C HIS A 110 9.03 -10.63 6.63
N SER A 111 9.79 -11.24 5.72
CA SER A 111 11.05 -10.67 5.24
C SER A 111 10.84 -9.60 4.17
N ILE A 112 9.66 -9.55 3.54
CA ILE A 112 9.32 -8.55 2.52
C ILE A 112 8.86 -7.27 3.21
N LYS A 113 9.62 -6.19 3.04
CA LYS A 113 9.27 -4.87 3.57
C LYS A 113 8.73 -4.01 2.45
N ILE A 114 7.45 -3.63 2.53
CA ILE A 114 6.88 -2.61 1.63
C ILE A 114 7.44 -1.24 2.05
N LEU A 115 8.04 -0.53 1.10
CA LEU A 115 8.56 0.81 1.31
C LEU A 115 7.57 1.87 0.84
N ALA A 116 6.88 1.61 -0.27
CA ALA A 116 5.86 2.51 -0.80
C ALA A 116 4.87 1.77 -1.72
N ILE A 117 3.64 2.24 -1.76
CA ILE A 117 2.63 1.87 -2.75
C ILE A 117 2.14 3.17 -3.37
N ARG A 118 2.28 3.32 -4.69
CA ARG A 118 1.97 4.60 -5.36
C ARG A 118 1.28 4.38 -6.70
N ARG A 119 0.39 5.30 -7.04
CA ARG A 119 -0.24 5.35 -8.35
C ARG A 119 0.77 5.80 -9.39
N VAL A 120 0.72 5.18 -10.56
CA VAL A 120 1.52 5.56 -11.73
C VAL A 120 0.57 6.15 -12.76
N PHE A 121 0.82 7.39 -13.14
CA PHE A 121 0.10 8.03 -14.23
C PHE A 121 0.72 7.58 -15.55
N GLN A 122 -0.02 6.81 -16.35
CA GLN A 122 0.32 6.69 -17.77
C GLN A 122 0.00 8.03 -18.44
N TYR A 123 0.98 8.60 -19.12
CA TYR A 123 0.77 9.80 -19.93
C TYR A 123 -0.28 9.47 -20.99
N HIS A 124 -1.49 9.99 -20.79
CA HIS A 124 -2.52 9.95 -21.80
C HIS A 124 -2.31 11.09 -22.78
N ASN A 125 -2.45 10.80 -24.07
CA ASN A 125 -2.51 11.85 -25.07
C ASN A 125 -3.74 12.72 -24.76
N PRO A 126 -3.60 14.05 -24.57
CA PRO A 126 -4.72 14.93 -24.22
C PRO A 126 -5.83 14.97 -25.29
N TYR A 127 -5.58 14.40 -26.47
CA TYR A 127 -6.54 14.29 -27.57
C TYR A 127 -7.27 12.94 -27.62
N ASP A 128 -6.93 11.98 -26.75
CA ASP A 128 -7.66 10.71 -26.68
C ASP A 128 -9.04 10.94 -26.04
N LEU A 129 -10.08 10.38 -26.66
CA LEU A 129 -11.43 10.40 -26.10
C LEU A 129 -11.45 9.66 -24.75
N PRO A 130 -12.24 10.13 -23.75
CA PRO A 130 -12.41 9.43 -22.49
C PRO A 130 -12.84 7.99 -22.76
N LYS A 131 -12.05 7.02 -22.29
CA LYS A 131 -12.36 5.61 -22.46
C LYS A 131 -13.48 5.19 -21.49
N PRO A 132 -14.31 4.21 -21.85
CA PRO A 132 -15.21 3.55 -20.92
C PRO A 132 -14.47 3.09 -19.66
N PHE A 133 -15.12 3.19 -18.49
CA PHE A 133 -14.52 2.86 -17.18
C PHE A 133 -13.79 1.51 -17.11
N GLU A 134 -14.32 0.47 -17.77
CA GLU A 134 -13.69 -0.86 -17.83
C GLU A 134 -12.39 -0.90 -18.64
N LEU A 135 -12.25 -0.03 -19.64
CA LEU A 135 -11.02 0.13 -20.43
C LEU A 135 -10.01 1.00 -19.67
N ASP A 136 -10.49 2.05 -19.02
CA ASP A 136 -9.69 2.92 -18.13
C ASP A 136 -9.11 2.13 -16.94
N LYS A 137 -9.88 1.15 -16.42
CA LYS A 137 -9.41 0.25 -15.37
C LYS A 137 -8.15 -0.50 -15.76
N ASN A 138 -8.03 -0.98 -17.01
CA ASN A 138 -6.82 -1.67 -17.45
C ASN A 138 -5.61 -0.72 -17.63
N GLU A 139 -5.79 0.59 -17.56
CA GLU A 139 -4.72 1.58 -17.71
C GLU A 139 -4.23 2.12 -16.35
N ILE A 140 -4.96 1.80 -15.29
CA ILE A 140 -4.50 2.01 -13.91
C ILE A 140 -3.25 1.18 -13.67
N LEU A 141 -2.20 1.86 -13.24
CA LEU A 141 -0.98 1.23 -12.79
C LEU A 141 -0.67 1.66 -11.34
N THR A 142 -0.27 0.70 -10.53
CA THR A 142 0.21 0.92 -9.16
C THR A 142 1.58 0.28 -9.00
N ASP A 143 2.57 1.07 -8.61
CA ASP A 143 3.89 0.58 -8.24
C ASP A 143 3.89 0.19 -6.77
N VAL A 144 4.30 -1.04 -6.49
CA VAL A 144 4.63 -1.52 -5.14
C VAL A 144 6.15 -1.62 -5.06
N ILE A 145 6.74 -0.77 -4.23
CA ILE A 145 8.17 -0.70 -3.98
C ILE A 145 8.45 -1.45 -2.70
N PHE A 146 9.33 -2.44 -2.77
CA PHE A 146 9.59 -3.34 -1.65
C PHE A 146 11.06 -3.74 -1.57
N TYR A 147 11.47 -4.15 -0.38
CA TYR A 147 12.82 -4.60 -0.07
C TYR A 147 12.78 -6.01 0.50
N VAL A 148 13.73 -6.86 0.08
CA VAL A 148 13.88 -8.24 0.56
C VAL A 148 15.33 -8.44 1.01
N PRO A 149 15.62 -8.58 2.31
CA PRO A 149 16.99 -8.62 2.83
C PRO A 149 17.91 -9.70 2.25
N ALA A 150 17.33 -10.80 1.77
CA ALA A 150 18.07 -11.94 1.25
C ALA A 150 18.62 -11.72 -0.17
N PHE A 151 18.19 -10.67 -0.87
CA PHE A 151 18.50 -10.44 -2.27
C PHE A 151 18.88 -8.98 -2.53
N ASN A 152 19.71 -8.77 -3.55
CA ASN A 152 19.84 -7.45 -4.13
C ASN A 152 18.71 -7.18 -5.14
N GLN A 153 18.55 -5.91 -5.55
CA GLN A 153 17.50 -5.50 -6.49
C GLN A 153 17.50 -6.32 -7.78
N PHE A 154 18.67 -6.55 -8.38
CA PHE A 154 18.79 -7.23 -9.66
C PHE A 154 18.32 -8.69 -9.59
N GLU A 155 18.64 -9.39 -8.51
CA GLU A 155 18.19 -10.77 -8.28
C GLU A 155 16.67 -10.86 -8.17
N VAL A 156 16.05 -9.97 -7.39
CA VAL A 156 14.59 -9.90 -7.25
C VAL A 156 13.93 -9.62 -8.59
N GLU A 157 14.39 -8.61 -9.30
CA GLU A 157 13.85 -8.23 -10.62
C GLU A 157 14.02 -9.35 -11.65
N HIS A 158 15.17 -10.03 -11.64
CA HIS A 158 15.42 -11.18 -12.51
C HIS A 158 14.44 -12.33 -12.22
N ILE A 159 14.30 -12.74 -10.95
CA ILE A 159 13.37 -13.81 -10.55
C ILE A 159 11.94 -13.44 -10.96
N LEU A 160 11.50 -12.21 -10.69
CA LEU A 160 10.14 -11.79 -11.05
C LEU A 160 9.93 -11.76 -12.56
N ASN A 161 10.88 -11.24 -13.34
CA ASN A 161 10.76 -11.16 -14.79
C ASN A 161 10.72 -12.55 -15.43
N THR A 162 11.56 -13.48 -14.99
CA THR A 162 11.58 -14.85 -15.50
C THR A 162 10.30 -15.62 -15.16
N ASN A 163 9.60 -15.21 -14.12
CA ASN A 163 8.43 -15.93 -13.60
C ASN A 163 7.10 -15.16 -13.73
N LEU A 164 7.10 -14.04 -14.44
CA LEU A 164 5.97 -13.10 -14.45
C LEU A 164 4.68 -13.75 -14.93
N ASP A 165 4.72 -14.55 -16.00
CA ASP A 165 3.54 -15.24 -16.54
C ASP A 165 2.97 -16.26 -15.54
N LEU A 166 3.85 -16.98 -14.83
CA LEU A 166 3.43 -17.92 -13.78
C LEU A 166 2.85 -17.18 -12.58
N PHE A 167 3.45 -16.05 -12.21
CA PHE A 167 2.96 -15.17 -11.16
C PHE A 167 1.54 -14.69 -11.46
N GLN A 168 1.33 -14.13 -12.65
CA GLN A 168 0.03 -13.62 -13.06
C GLN A 168 -1.04 -14.72 -13.12
N SER A 169 -0.70 -15.86 -13.73
CA SER A 169 -1.65 -16.96 -13.92
C SER A 169 -2.08 -17.63 -12.61
N ARG A 170 -1.15 -17.80 -11.67
CA ARG A 170 -1.37 -18.47 -10.37
C ARG A 170 -2.12 -17.58 -9.38
N PHE A 171 -1.75 -16.31 -9.28
CA PHE A 171 -2.30 -15.40 -8.26
C PHE A 171 -3.38 -14.47 -8.80
N LYS A 172 -3.67 -14.51 -10.10
CA LYS A 172 -4.65 -13.63 -10.78
C LYS A 172 -4.32 -12.14 -10.61
N ILE A 173 -3.04 -11.81 -10.45
CA ILE A 173 -2.54 -10.44 -10.35
C ILE A 173 -1.93 -10.08 -11.70
N LYS A 174 -2.47 -9.09 -12.41
CA LYS A 174 -1.82 -8.57 -13.61
C LYS A 174 -0.65 -7.69 -13.20
N ALA A 175 0.58 -8.11 -13.50
CA ALA A 175 1.79 -7.39 -13.13
C ALA A 175 2.72 -7.23 -14.34
N VAL A 176 3.38 -6.09 -14.50
CA VAL A 176 4.41 -5.92 -15.52
C VAL A 176 5.80 -5.82 -14.87
N ALA A 177 6.82 -6.16 -15.66
CA ALA A 177 8.23 -6.06 -15.28
C ALA A 177 8.54 -4.68 -14.67
N SER A 178 9.40 -4.70 -13.64
CA SER A 178 9.79 -3.59 -12.77
C SER A 178 9.68 -2.19 -13.39
N GLY A 179 8.97 -1.29 -12.70
CA GLY A 179 8.99 0.15 -13.01
C GLY A 179 10.40 0.74 -12.78
N PRO A 180 10.74 1.90 -13.38
CA PRO A 180 12.04 2.51 -13.18
C PRO A 180 12.34 2.67 -11.68
N ASN A 181 13.59 2.38 -11.31
CA ASN A 181 14.11 2.48 -9.93
C ASN A 181 13.50 3.72 -9.23
N PRO A 182 12.97 3.61 -8.00
CA PRO A 182 12.43 4.76 -7.28
C PRO A 182 13.43 5.94 -7.15
N CYS A 183 14.74 5.67 -7.23
CA CYS A 183 15.80 6.69 -7.28
C CYS A 183 16.17 7.19 -8.69
N ASN A 184 15.57 6.71 -9.79
CA ASN A 184 15.93 7.19 -11.14
C ASN A 184 15.68 8.69 -11.33
N ASN A 185 14.92 9.34 -10.43
CA ASN A 185 14.68 10.79 -10.38
C ASN A 185 14.77 11.39 -8.96
N TYR A 186 15.26 10.64 -7.96
CA TYR A 186 15.41 11.10 -6.58
C TYR A 186 16.84 10.88 -6.09
N LEU A 187 17.39 11.85 -5.35
CA LEU A 187 18.66 11.67 -4.64
C LEU A 187 18.49 10.55 -3.61
N CYS A 188 18.99 9.35 -3.91
CA CYS A 188 19.12 8.32 -2.89
C CYS A 188 20.01 8.90 -1.75
N PRO A 189 19.63 8.75 -0.47
CA PRO A 189 20.52 9.07 0.63
C PRO A 189 21.81 8.24 0.51
N LYS A 190 22.96 8.91 0.62
CA LYS A 190 24.29 8.29 0.57
C LYS A 190 24.55 7.37 1.76
#